data_AF-X1EY42-F1
#
_entry.id   AF-X1EY42-F1
#
_cell.length_a   1.000
_cell.length_b   1.000
_cell.length_c   1.000
_cell.angle_alpha   90.00
_cell.angle_beta   90.00
_cell.angle_gamma   90.00
#
_symmetry.space_group_name_H-M   'P 1'
#
loop_
_entity.id
_entity.type
_entity.pdbx_description
1 polymer ?
#
loop_
_entity_poly.entity_id
_entity_poly.type
_entity_poly.pdbx_seq_one_letter_code
_entity_poly.pdbx_strand_id
1 'polypeptide(L)'
;ISGWSLIDPITSLFFLGGIVFFLIRSLGFIRNLFTKISFNGLEYFLIFGSFILMLVPAVMSAEGSPHGLRLLGCLPWVMIMAAWFSITVFNYLWQLKGKSLKIIASALLVITTAGMMIINITGFWTKTAHSADFYYAFREDLTPVSRYILERNDKENTFLALEEFSQQTTEFLTSNLNQPYTPVDLDKITWLHLKPSQALILTASTMYLAQEFESTHPNV
;
A
#
# COMPACT_ATOMS: atom_id res chain seq x y z
N ILE A 1 -2.39 1.05 11.96
CA ILE A 1 -2.88 1.12 10.55
C ILE A 1 -2.49 -0.10 9.74
N SER A 2 -1.42 -0.80 10.12
CA SER A 2 -1.21 -2.20 9.74
C SER A 2 -2.48 -3.02 10.05
N GLY A 3 -3.14 -3.55 9.03
CA GLY A 3 -4.35 -4.36 9.14
C GLY A 3 -5.66 -3.67 8.73
N TRP A 4 -5.66 -2.38 8.37
CA TRP A 4 -6.85 -1.74 7.79
C TRP A 4 -6.96 -2.05 6.30
N SER A 5 -8.17 -2.32 5.83
CA SER A 5 -8.44 -2.57 4.41
C SER A 5 -8.04 -1.34 3.58
N LEU A 6 -7.34 -1.58 2.47
CA LEU A 6 -6.97 -0.55 1.50
C LEU A 6 -8.20 0.13 0.88
N ILE A 7 -9.34 -0.57 0.88
CA ILE A 7 -10.59 -0.16 0.26
C ILE A 7 -11.66 -0.08 1.35
N ASP A 8 -12.50 0.94 1.29
CA ASP A 8 -13.61 1.08 2.24
C ASP A 8 -14.61 -0.10 2.11
N PRO A 9 -15.36 -0.43 3.18
CA PRO A 9 -16.26 -1.58 3.17
C PRO A 9 -17.34 -1.53 2.09
N ILE A 10 -17.79 -0.33 1.70
CA ILE A 10 -18.85 -0.17 0.70
C ILE A 10 -18.29 -0.49 -0.69
N THR A 11 -17.14 0.09 -1.04
CA THR A 11 -16.45 -0.19 -2.30
C THR A 11 -16.04 -1.67 -2.36
N SER A 12 -15.64 -2.26 -1.23
CA SER A 12 -15.31 -3.69 -1.13
C SER A 12 -16.50 -4.59 -1.48
N LEU A 13 -17.72 -4.24 -1.05
CA LEU A 13 -18.93 -4.98 -1.38
C LEU A 13 -19.23 -4.95 -2.89
N PHE A 14 -19.16 -3.76 -3.50
CA PHE A 14 -19.36 -3.61 -4.95
C PHE A 14 -18.26 -4.30 -5.75
N PHE A 15 -17.03 -4.24 -5.27
CA PHE A 15 -15.90 -4.95 -5.87
C PHE A 15 -16.10 -6.47 -5.83
N LEU A 16 -16.55 -7.04 -4.72
CA LEU A 16 -16.80 -8.48 -4.60
C LEU A 16 -17.88 -8.94 -5.60
N GLY A 17 -18.96 -8.17 -5.73
CA GLY A 17 -19.97 -8.40 -6.77
C GLY A 17 -19.39 -8.25 -8.19
N GLY A 18 -18.53 -7.26 -8.39
CA GLY A 18 -17.79 -7.03 -9.63
C GLY A 18 -16.89 -8.19 -10.03
N ILE A 19 -16.08 -8.74 -9.11
CA ILE A 19 -15.24 -9.90 -9.37
C ILE A 19 -16.08 -11.07 -9.85
N VAL A 20 -17.16 -11.40 -9.14
CA VAL A 20 -18.02 -12.53 -9.52
C VAL A 20 -18.64 -12.29 -10.90
N PHE A 21 -19.11 -11.08 -11.16
CA PHE A 21 -19.67 -10.70 -12.46
C PHE A 21 -18.65 -10.83 -13.60
N PHE A 22 -17.46 -10.26 -13.42
CA PHE A 22 -16.38 -10.30 -14.42
C PHE A 22 -15.85 -11.71 -14.63
N LEU A 23 -15.74 -12.52 -13.57
CA LEU A 23 -15.32 -13.92 -13.65
C LEU A 23 -16.31 -14.73 -14.50
N ILE A 24 -17.61 -14.64 -14.22
CA ILE A 24 -18.65 -15.35 -14.97
C ILE A 24 -18.64 -14.94 -16.45
N ARG A 25 -18.55 -13.63 -16.73
CA ARG A 25 -18.50 -13.11 -18.11
C ARG A 25 -17.23 -13.53 -18.84
N SER A 26 -16.08 -13.53 -18.17
CA SER A 26 -14.80 -13.96 -18.72
C SER A 26 -14.79 -15.46 -19.06
N LEU A 27 -15.32 -16.30 -18.16
CA LEU A 27 -15.47 -17.74 -18.43
C LEU A 27 -16.44 -18.00 -19.60
N GLY A 28 -17.53 -17.24 -19.68
CA GLY A 28 -18.45 -17.28 -20.82
C GLY A 28 -17.78 -16.92 -22.15
N PHE A 29 -16.94 -15.89 -22.16
CA PHE A 29 -16.14 -15.50 -23.32
C PHE A 29 -15.20 -16.63 -23.76
N ILE A 30 -14.45 -17.23 -22.84
CA ILE A 30 -13.54 -18.37 -23.14
C ILE A 30 -14.33 -19.51 -23.77
N ARG A 31 -15.48 -19.89 -23.20
CA ARG A 31 -16.34 -20.95 -23.77
C ARG A 31 -16.83 -20.61 -25.19
N ASN A 32 -17.20 -19.36 -25.43
CA ASN A 32 -17.68 -18.90 -26.74
C ASN A 32 -16.56 -18.84 -27.78
N LEU A 33 -15.33 -18.56 -27.36
CA LEU A 33 -14.15 -18.57 -28.23
C LEU A 33 -13.92 -19.97 -28.82
N PHE A 34 -14.07 -21.01 -28.00
CA PHE A 34 -13.92 -22.41 -28.42
C PHE A 34 -15.10 -22.94 -29.27
N THR A 35 -16.28 -22.31 -29.23
CA THR A 35 -17.49 -22.86 -29.85
C THR A 35 -18.04 -22.07 -31.03
N LYS A 36 -17.91 -20.74 -31.05
CA LYS A 36 -18.61 -19.87 -32.02
C LYS A 36 -17.77 -18.72 -32.60
N ILE A 37 -16.48 -18.61 -32.27
CA ILE A 37 -15.57 -17.53 -32.72
C ILE A 37 -16.27 -16.15 -32.64
N SER A 38 -16.85 -15.83 -31.47
CA SER A 38 -17.48 -14.53 -31.22
C SER A 38 -16.66 -13.74 -30.21
N PHE A 39 -16.36 -12.48 -30.51
CA PHE A 39 -15.59 -11.59 -29.64
C PHE A 39 -16.42 -10.93 -28.51
N ASN A 40 -17.68 -11.35 -28.33
CA ASN A 40 -18.54 -10.82 -27.29
C ASN A 40 -18.00 -11.18 -25.90
N GLY A 41 -17.53 -10.17 -25.18
CA GLY A 41 -17.01 -10.29 -23.82
C GLY A 41 -15.49 -10.23 -23.68
N LEU A 42 -14.78 -9.87 -24.76
CA LEU A 42 -13.35 -9.59 -24.72
C LEU A 42 -13.02 -8.50 -23.69
N GLU A 43 -13.86 -7.47 -23.54
CA GLU A 43 -13.61 -6.39 -22.58
C GLU A 43 -13.55 -6.89 -21.13
N TYR A 44 -14.44 -7.80 -20.74
CA TYR A 44 -14.46 -8.37 -19.39
C TYR A 44 -13.23 -9.24 -19.15
N PHE A 45 -12.85 -10.03 -20.15
CA PHE A 45 -11.65 -10.87 -20.09
C PHE A 45 -10.37 -10.05 -19.97
N LEU A 46 -10.23 -8.95 -20.73
CA LEU A 46 -9.06 -8.08 -20.65
C LEU A 46 -8.95 -7.36 -19.30
N ILE A 47 -10.07 -6.84 -18.78
CA ILE A 47 -10.09 -6.15 -17.47
C ILE A 47 -9.76 -7.15 -16.35
N PHE A 48 -10.41 -8.31 -16.34
CA PHE A 48 -10.18 -9.33 -15.32
C PHE A 48 -8.78 -9.93 -15.44
N GLY A 49 -8.31 -10.22 -16.65
CA GLY A 49 -6.96 -10.71 -16.91
C GLY A 49 -5.89 -9.70 -16.48
N SER A 50 -6.10 -8.40 -16.72
CA SER A 50 -5.18 -7.35 -16.27
C SER A 50 -5.13 -7.24 -14.75
N PHE A 51 -6.27 -7.41 -14.07
CA PHE A 51 -6.32 -7.48 -12.61
C PHE A 51 -5.50 -8.66 -12.07
N ILE A 52 -5.67 -9.86 -12.64
CA ILE A 52 -4.89 -11.04 -12.25
C ILE A 52 -3.39 -10.85 -12.53
N LEU A 53 -3.04 -10.26 -13.67
CA LEU A 53 -1.65 -9.99 -14.03
C LEU A 53 -1.00 -9.02 -13.04
N MET A 54 -1.71 -7.97 -12.64
CA MET A 54 -1.22 -7.01 -11.63
C MET A 54 -1.18 -7.57 -10.21
N LEU A 55 -1.87 -8.69 -9.94
CA LEU A 55 -1.77 -9.43 -8.68
C LEU A 55 -0.51 -10.30 -8.61
N VAL A 56 0.05 -10.72 -9.74
CA VAL A 56 1.22 -11.62 -9.79
C VAL A 56 2.40 -11.09 -8.97
N PRO A 57 2.85 -9.82 -9.09
CA PRO A 57 3.97 -9.31 -8.30
C PRO A 57 3.72 -9.34 -6.79
N ALA A 58 2.47 -9.18 -6.37
CA ALA A 58 2.10 -9.23 -4.96
C ALA A 58 2.12 -10.66 -4.41
N VAL A 59 1.69 -11.64 -5.21
CA VAL A 59 1.69 -13.07 -4.82
C VAL A 59 3.08 -13.70 -4.88
N MET A 60 3.92 -13.28 -5.84
CA MET A 60 5.27 -13.83 -6.03
C MET A 60 6.33 -13.21 -5.12
N SER A 61 6.00 -12.19 -4.32
CA SER A 61 6.98 -11.57 -3.45
C SER A 61 7.30 -12.44 -2.23
N ALA A 62 8.59 -12.62 -1.96
CA ALA A 62 9.12 -13.39 -0.84
C ALA A 62 8.81 -12.77 0.53
N GLU A 63 8.41 -11.49 0.59
CA GLU A 63 8.15 -10.79 1.84
C GLU A 63 6.86 -11.22 2.53
N GLY A 64 5.98 -12.00 1.88
CA GLY A 64 4.75 -12.59 2.46
C GLY A 64 3.67 -11.59 2.90
N SER A 65 4.06 -10.34 3.16
CA SER A 65 3.21 -9.20 3.44
C SER A 65 2.94 -8.48 2.13
N PRO A 66 1.67 -8.39 1.69
CA PRO A 66 1.33 -7.59 0.53
C PRO A 66 1.57 -6.12 0.86
N HIS A 67 2.78 -5.65 0.59
CA HIS A 67 3.09 -4.25 0.79
C HIS A 67 2.24 -3.44 -0.20
N GLY A 68 1.51 -2.43 0.32
CA GLY A 68 0.50 -1.70 -0.43
C GLY A 68 1.02 -1.09 -1.75
N LEU A 69 2.33 -0.84 -1.84
CA LEU A 69 2.97 -0.37 -3.06
C LEU A 69 2.88 -1.37 -4.22
N ARG A 70 3.01 -2.67 -3.96
CA ARG A 70 2.90 -3.73 -4.99
C ARG A 70 1.46 -3.94 -5.44
N LEU A 71 0.49 -3.69 -4.56
CA LEU A 71 -0.94 -3.75 -4.88
C LEU A 71 -1.48 -2.47 -5.50
N LEU A 72 -0.69 -1.39 -5.55
CA LEU A 72 -1.11 -0.11 -6.12
C LEU A 72 -1.54 -0.26 -7.58
N GLY A 73 -0.86 -1.12 -8.35
CA GLY A 73 -1.22 -1.42 -9.74
C GLY A 73 -2.56 -2.14 -9.90
N CYS A 74 -3.08 -2.78 -8.84
CA CYS A 74 -4.39 -3.42 -8.85
C CYS A 74 -5.54 -2.42 -8.67
N LEU A 75 -5.30 -1.27 -8.03
CA LEU A 75 -6.34 -0.31 -7.65
C LEU A 75 -7.21 0.15 -8.83
N PRO A 76 -6.66 0.55 -10.00
CA PRO A 76 -7.49 0.98 -11.12
C PRO A 76 -8.50 -0.09 -11.54
N TRP A 77 -8.06 -1.35 -11.61
CA TRP A 77 -8.90 -2.47 -12.02
C TRP A 77 -9.98 -2.79 -11.00
N VAL A 78 -9.65 -2.71 -9.71
CA VAL A 78 -10.62 -2.86 -8.62
C VAL A 78 -11.71 -1.80 -8.71
N MET A 79 -11.33 -0.53 -8.91
CA MET A 79 -12.28 0.58 -9.05
C MET A 79 -13.15 0.44 -10.30
N ILE A 80 -12.58 0.02 -11.43
CA ILE A 80 -13.34 -0.23 -12.66
C ILE A 80 -14.38 -1.33 -12.45
N MET A 81 -13.98 -2.48 -11.88
CA MET A 81 -14.91 -3.59 -11.65
C MET A 81 -16.02 -3.22 -10.66
N ALA A 82 -15.68 -2.52 -9.57
CA ALA A 82 -16.66 -2.03 -8.61
C ALA A 82 -17.66 -1.06 -9.26
N ALA A 83 -17.16 -0.05 -10.00
CA ALA A 83 -18.01 0.93 -10.67
C ALA A 83 -18.94 0.29 -11.71
N TRP A 84 -18.42 -0.62 -12.54
CA TRP A 84 -19.20 -1.28 -13.58
C TRP A 84 -20.33 -2.13 -12.99
N PHE A 85 -20.04 -2.83 -11.90
CA PHE A 85 -21.05 -3.60 -11.18
C PHE A 85 -22.12 -2.68 -10.57
N SER A 86 -21.72 -1.59 -9.90
CA SER A 86 -22.64 -0.58 -9.37
C SER A 86 -23.57 -0.02 -10.44
N ILE A 87 -23.03 0.33 -11.61
CA ILE A 87 -23.82 0.84 -12.75
C ILE A 87 -24.78 -0.24 -13.25
N THR A 88 -24.34 -1.50 -13.34
CA THR A 88 -25.19 -2.61 -13.79
C THR A 88 -26.36 -2.84 -12.84
N VAL A 89 -26.11 -2.86 -11.52
CA VAL A 89 -27.15 -2.96 -10.50
C VAL A 89 -28.10 -1.78 -10.56
N PHE A 90 -27.58 -0.56 -10.70
CA PHE A 90 -28.39 0.65 -10.80
C PHE A 90 -29.29 0.64 -12.05
N ASN A 91 -28.73 0.29 -13.21
CA ASN A 91 -29.49 0.19 -14.46
C ASN A 91 -30.58 -0.88 -14.37
N TYR A 92 -30.29 -2.02 -13.74
CA TYR A 92 -31.29 -3.06 -13.50
C TYR A 92 -32.45 -2.54 -12.63
N LEU A 93 -32.14 -1.86 -11.52
CA LEU A 93 -33.15 -1.23 -10.66
C LEU A 93 -33.96 -0.15 -11.39
N TRP A 94 -33.31 0.61 -12.27
CA TRP A 94 -33.94 1.68 -13.05
C TRP A 94 -34.93 1.16 -14.11
N GLN A 95 -34.69 -0.05 -14.64
CA GLN A 95 -35.57 -0.69 -15.61
C GLN A 95 -36.85 -1.26 -14.97
N LEU A 96 -36.91 -1.40 -13.65
CA LEU A 96 -38.12 -1.83 -12.95
C LEU A 96 -39.24 -0.78 -13.10
N LYS A 97 -40.46 -1.24 -13.41
CA LYS A 97 -41.62 -0.36 -13.60
C LYS A 97 -42.10 0.19 -12.24
N GLY A 98 -41.67 1.40 -11.90
CA GLY A 98 -42.20 2.15 -10.76
C GLY A 98 -41.51 3.51 -10.58
N LYS A 99 -42.26 4.61 -10.56
CA LYS A 99 -41.69 5.95 -10.30
C LYS A 99 -41.04 6.03 -8.91
N SER A 100 -41.63 5.37 -7.91
CA SER A 100 -41.08 5.28 -6.55
C SER A 100 -39.75 4.54 -6.51
N LEU A 101 -39.61 3.41 -7.22
CA LEU A 101 -38.37 2.63 -7.30
C LEU A 101 -37.22 3.43 -7.91
N LYS A 102 -37.50 4.27 -8.91
CA LYS A 102 -36.48 5.15 -9.52
C LYS A 102 -35.96 6.20 -8.54
N ILE A 103 -36.84 6.83 -7.78
CA ILE A 103 -36.48 7.82 -6.76
C ILE A 103 -35.66 7.15 -5.65
N ILE A 104 -36.05 5.94 -5.21
CA ILE A 104 -35.33 5.16 -4.21
C ILE A 104 -33.94 4.78 -4.72
N ALA A 105 -33.82 4.29 -5.97
CA ALA A 105 -32.54 3.93 -6.56
C ALA A 105 -31.60 5.13 -6.69
N SER A 106 -32.11 6.29 -7.13
CA SER A 106 -31.28 7.50 -7.23
C SER A 106 -30.85 8.03 -5.86
N ALA A 107 -31.76 8.01 -4.88
CA ALA A 107 -31.42 8.38 -3.50
C ALA A 107 -30.36 7.43 -2.92
N LEU A 108 -30.49 6.13 -3.14
CA LEU A 108 -29.50 5.13 -2.69
C LEU A 108 -28.13 5.40 -3.30
N LEU A 109 -28.05 5.65 -4.62
CA LEU A 109 -26.80 5.94 -5.31
C LEU A 109 -26.11 7.19 -4.74
N VAL A 110 -26.88 8.25 -4.50
CA VAL A 110 -26.35 9.49 -3.91
C VAL A 110 -25.84 9.23 -2.49
N ILE A 111 -26.62 8.53 -1.66
CA ILE A 111 -26.25 8.20 -0.28
C ILE A 111 -25.00 7.33 -0.24
N THR A 112 -24.90 6.29 -1.08
CA THR A 112 -23.72 5.42 -1.11
C THR A 112 -22.49 6.17 -1.56
N THR A 113 -22.60 7.01 -2.60
CA THR A 113 -21.44 7.77 -3.14
C THR A 113 -20.98 8.83 -2.16
N ALA A 114 -21.91 9.60 -1.59
CA ALA A 114 -21.60 10.60 -0.57
C ALA A 114 -21.05 9.94 0.71
N GLY A 115 -21.62 8.81 1.12
CA GLY A 115 -21.15 8.02 2.25
C GLY A 115 -19.71 7.55 2.07
N MET A 116 -19.36 6.99 0.90
CA MET A 116 -17.99 6.61 0.55
C MET A 116 -17.04 7.82 0.65
N MET A 117 -17.41 8.96 0.09
CA MET A 117 -16.59 10.17 0.13
C MET A 117 -16.34 10.62 1.58
N ILE A 118 -17.38 10.68 2.41
CA ILE A 118 -17.28 11.07 3.82
C ILE A 118 -16.41 10.08 4.60
N ILE A 119 -16.63 8.77 4.45
CA ILE A 119 -15.85 7.74 5.15
C ILE A 119 -14.37 7.83 4.79
N ASN A 120 -14.04 7.98 3.52
CA ASN A 120 -12.65 8.04 3.07
C ASN A 120 -11.95 9.33 3.53
N ILE A 121 -12.59 10.50 3.40
CA ILE A 121 -12.01 11.78 3.84
C ILE A 121 -11.83 11.79 5.36
N THR A 122 -12.88 11.43 6.12
CA THR A 122 -12.80 11.44 7.58
C THR A 122 -11.81 10.40 8.08
N GLY A 123 -11.80 9.20 7.52
CA GLY A 123 -10.83 8.15 7.85
C GLY A 123 -9.39 8.61 7.65
N PHE A 124 -9.09 9.24 6.51
CA PHE A 124 -7.76 9.75 6.22
C PHE A 124 -7.32 10.81 7.24
N TRP A 125 -8.10 11.87 7.43
CA TRP A 125 -7.68 13.00 8.28
C TRP A 125 -7.70 12.68 9.77
N THR A 126 -8.62 11.84 10.24
CA THR A 126 -8.75 11.56 11.67
C THR A 126 -7.82 10.44 12.14
N LYS A 127 -7.59 9.43 11.31
CA LYS A 127 -6.84 8.23 11.70
C LYS A 127 -5.48 8.15 11.03
N THR A 128 -5.43 8.39 9.73
CA THR A 128 -4.22 8.15 8.94
C THR A 128 -3.19 9.26 9.11
N ALA A 129 -3.60 10.50 8.86
CA ALA A 129 -2.71 11.67 8.83
C ALA A 129 -1.98 11.95 10.15
N HIS A 130 -2.55 11.54 11.29
CA HIS A 130 -1.98 11.80 12.62
C HIS A 130 -1.41 10.55 13.30
N SER A 131 -1.36 9.41 12.61
CA SER A 131 -0.82 8.19 13.23
C SER A 131 0.69 8.08 13.08
N ALA A 132 1.34 7.67 14.18
CA ALA A 132 2.76 7.33 14.17
C ALA A 132 3.06 6.16 13.21
N ASP A 133 2.15 5.18 13.12
CA ASP A 133 2.28 4.06 12.18
C ASP A 133 2.43 4.53 10.73
N PHE A 134 1.65 5.53 10.31
CA PHE A 134 1.73 6.05 8.94
C PHE A 134 3.05 6.81 8.73
N TYR A 135 3.45 7.62 9.71
CA TYR A 135 4.75 8.31 9.70
C TYR A 135 5.91 7.33 9.48
N TYR A 136 5.94 6.20 10.18
CA TYR A 136 6.99 5.19 10.05
C TYR A 136 6.83 4.26 8.85
N ALA A 137 5.60 4.02 8.37
CA ALA A 137 5.33 3.23 7.17
C ALA A 137 5.89 3.91 5.91
N PHE A 138 5.90 5.24 5.87
CA PHE A 138 6.54 6.02 4.81
C PHE A 138 7.99 6.40 5.13
N ARG A 139 8.54 5.89 6.24
CA ARG A 139 9.92 6.13 6.67
C ARG A 139 10.25 7.64 6.71
N GLU A 140 9.31 8.47 7.17
CA GLU A 140 9.53 9.92 7.27
C GLU A 140 10.65 10.27 8.26
N ASP A 141 10.96 9.37 9.20
CA ASP A 141 12.08 9.43 10.14
C ASP A 141 13.46 9.47 9.45
N LEU A 142 13.57 8.99 8.21
CA LEU A 142 14.83 9.01 7.46
C LEU A 142 15.23 10.41 7.00
N THR A 143 14.28 11.33 6.85
CA THR A 143 14.57 12.71 6.45
C THR A 143 15.38 13.47 7.52
N PRO A 144 14.93 13.55 8.80
CA PRO A 144 15.73 14.18 9.85
C PRO A 144 17.03 13.43 10.12
N VAL A 145 17.06 12.09 10.01
CA VAL A 145 18.29 11.29 10.14
C VAL A 145 19.31 11.66 9.06
N SER A 146 18.86 11.75 7.80
CA SER A 146 19.73 12.17 6.69
C SER A 146 20.27 13.58 6.91
N ARG A 147 19.43 14.51 7.39
CA ARG A 147 19.86 15.87 7.73
C ARG A 147 20.91 15.87 8.84
N TYR A 148 20.70 15.07 9.90
CA TYR A 148 21.65 14.94 10.98
C TYR A 148 23.01 14.40 10.50
N ILE A 149 23.00 13.39 9.62
CA ILE A 149 24.24 12.86 9.02
C ILE A 149 24.96 13.95 8.23
N LEU A 150 24.22 14.72 7.42
CA LEU A 150 24.76 15.83 6.63
C LEU A 150 25.37 16.95 7.49
N GLU A 151 24.71 17.28 8.60
CA GLU A 151 25.18 18.29 9.56
C GLU A 151 26.42 17.81 10.33
N ARG A 152 26.47 16.52 10.68
CA ARG A 152 27.59 15.92 11.41
C ARG A 152 28.87 15.84 10.58
N ASN A 153 28.75 15.54 9.27
CA ASN A 153 29.88 15.49 8.32
C ASN A 153 31.08 14.63 8.80
N ASP A 154 30.80 13.48 9.43
CA ASP A 154 31.81 12.58 10.00
C ASP A 154 31.63 11.15 9.48
N LYS A 155 32.02 10.96 8.22
CA LYS A 155 31.79 9.73 7.43
C LYS A 155 32.38 8.46 8.06
N GLU A 156 33.61 8.53 8.57
CA GLU A 156 34.36 7.35 9.00
C GLU A 156 33.92 6.83 10.38
N ASN A 157 33.24 7.67 11.15
CA ASN A 157 32.81 7.37 12.50
C ASN A 157 31.29 7.29 12.65
N THR A 158 30.53 7.38 11.55
CA THR A 158 29.06 7.34 11.58
C THR A 158 28.55 6.00 11.06
N PHE A 159 27.89 5.25 11.96
CA PHE A 159 27.21 4.01 11.66
C PHE A 159 25.71 4.25 11.68
N LEU A 160 24.98 3.74 10.69
CA LEU A 160 23.52 3.87 10.64
C LEU A 160 22.89 2.48 10.60
N ALA A 161 22.10 2.20 11.63
CA ALA A 161 21.38 0.95 11.75
C ALA A 161 20.04 1.06 11.01
N LEU A 162 19.95 0.38 9.86
CA LEU A 162 18.76 0.37 9.01
C LEU A 162 18.59 -0.97 8.33
N GLU A 163 17.35 -1.36 8.10
CA GLU A 163 17.01 -2.44 7.18
C GLU A 163 17.56 -2.15 5.78
N GLU A 164 18.01 -3.18 5.08
CA GLU A 164 18.60 -3.10 3.73
C GLU A 164 17.74 -2.27 2.75
N PHE A 165 16.43 -2.51 2.74
CA PHE A 165 15.50 -1.76 1.86
C PHE A 165 15.32 -0.29 2.24
N SER A 166 15.60 0.09 3.49
CA SER A 166 15.46 1.47 3.97
C SER A 166 16.71 2.33 3.72
N GLN A 167 17.86 1.70 3.40
CA GLN A 167 19.12 2.41 3.15
C GLN A 167 19.06 3.29 1.89
N GLN A 168 18.25 2.91 0.90
CA GLN A 168 18.15 3.63 -0.37
C GLN A 168 17.74 5.11 -0.20
N THR A 169 16.82 5.38 0.73
CA THR A 169 16.32 6.75 0.97
C THR A 169 17.41 7.64 1.56
N THR A 170 18.09 7.15 2.59
CA THR A 170 19.16 7.90 3.25
C THR A 170 20.36 8.05 2.33
N GLU A 171 20.76 6.99 1.61
CA GLU A 171 21.81 7.06 0.57
C GLU A 171 21.49 8.12 -0.49
N PHE A 172 20.26 8.12 -1.02
CA PHE A 172 19.84 9.12 -1.99
C PHE A 172 19.96 10.54 -1.44
N LEU A 173 19.45 10.78 -0.23
CA LEU A 173 19.48 12.11 0.40
C LEU A 173 20.91 12.57 0.77
N THR A 174 21.83 11.66 1.07
CA THR A 174 23.23 12.00 1.42
C THR A 174 24.19 11.98 0.24
N SER A 175 23.80 11.39 -0.90
CA SER A 175 24.66 11.15 -2.06
C SER A 175 25.24 12.43 -2.67
N ASN A 176 24.43 13.48 -2.82
CA ASN A 176 24.81 14.72 -3.50
C ASN A 176 25.95 15.48 -2.81
N LEU A 177 26.11 15.30 -1.50
CA LEU A 177 27.17 15.94 -0.71
C LEU A 177 28.36 15.02 -0.45
N ASN A 178 28.36 13.81 -1.04
CA ASN A 178 29.38 12.78 -0.83
C ASN A 178 29.66 12.51 0.65
N GLN A 179 28.59 12.46 1.46
CA GLN A 179 28.65 12.10 2.87
C GLN A 179 27.97 10.74 3.13
N PRO A 180 28.53 9.61 2.62
CA PRO A 180 28.05 8.30 3.03
C PRO A 180 28.30 8.07 4.52
N TYR A 181 27.53 7.16 5.09
CA TYR A 181 27.71 6.58 6.41
C TYR A 181 28.04 5.09 6.23
N THR A 182 28.38 4.38 7.31
CA THR A 182 28.54 2.92 7.26
C THR A 182 27.20 2.26 7.64
N PRO A 183 26.51 1.57 6.70
CA PRO A 183 25.28 0.86 7.03
C PRO A 183 25.60 -0.35 7.94
N VAL A 184 24.74 -0.57 8.93
CA VAL A 184 24.81 -1.72 9.83
C VAL A 184 23.48 -2.46 9.78
N ASP A 185 23.55 -3.75 9.46
CA ASP A 185 22.38 -4.64 9.51
C ASP A 185 21.86 -4.74 10.94
N LEU A 186 20.53 -4.72 11.09
CA LEU A 186 19.89 -4.74 12.41
C LEU A 186 20.32 -5.94 13.27
N ASP A 187 20.45 -7.11 12.65
CA ASP A 187 20.84 -8.36 13.33
C ASP A 187 22.28 -8.35 13.86
N LYS A 188 23.12 -7.43 13.38
CA LYS A 188 24.54 -7.32 13.73
C LYS A 188 24.82 -6.19 14.72
N ILE A 189 23.81 -5.40 15.09
CA ILE A 189 23.97 -4.25 15.99
C ILE A 189 24.55 -4.68 17.34
N THR A 190 24.07 -5.78 17.92
CA THR A 190 24.53 -6.27 19.23
C THR A 190 25.97 -6.79 19.22
N TRP A 191 26.58 -6.94 18.04
CA TRP A 191 27.95 -7.45 17.87
C TRP A 191 28.91 -6.30 17.50
N LEU A 192 28.38 -5.09 17.36
CA LEU A 192 29.12 -3.91 16.97
C LEU A 192 29.86 -3.31 18.18
N HIS A 193 31.18 -3.32 18.13
CA HIS A 193 32.01 -2.62 19.11
C HIS A 193 32.41 -1.24 18.61
N LEU A 194 31.83 -0.21 19.20
CA LEU A 194 32.11 1.18 18.87
C LEU A 194 33.32 1.70 19.67
N LYS A 195 34.19 2.45 19.01
CA LYS A 195 35.22 3.26 19.67
C LYS A 195 34.59 4.54 20.23
N PRO A 196 35.20 5.21 21.23
CA PRO A 196 34.65 6.45 21.81
C PRO A 196 34.40 7.61 20.84
N SER A 197 35.06 7.61 19.67
CA SER A 197 34.84 8.62 18.61
C SER A 197 33.72 8.24 17.63
N GLN A 198 33.21 7.02 17.70
CA GLN A 198 32.23 6.46 16.76
C GLN A 198 30.81 6.62 17.31
N ALA A 199 29.87 6.93 16.41
CA ALA A 199 28.47 7.09 16.74
C ALA A 199 27.63 6.08 15.94
N LEU A 200 26.77 5.37 16.66
CA LEU A 200 25.69 4.58 16.08
C LEU A 200 24.42 5.43 16.09
N ILE A 201 23.87 5.67 14.90
CA ILE A 201 22.60 6.34 14.71
C ILE A 201 21.53 5.25 14.62
N LEU A 202 20.58 5.33 15.56
CA LEU A 202 19.37 4.53 15.55
C LEU A 202 18.21 5.43 15.11
N THR A 203 17.34 4.86 14.29
CA THR A 203 16.11 5.51 13.87
C THR A 203 14.99 5.21 14.87
N ALA A 204 13.92 6.00 14.86
CA ALA A 204 12.79 5.74 15.73
C ALA A 204 12.15 4.36 15.46
N SER A 205 12.22 3.88 14.21
CA SER A 205 11.83 2.52 13.81
C SER A 205 12.70 1.41 14.41
N THR A 206 13.91 1.72 14.88
CA THR A 206 14.87 0.78 15.49
C THR A 206 15.11 1.06 16.98
N MET A 207 14.28 1.92 17.59
CA MET A 207 14.45 2.34 18.99
C MET A 207 14.37 1.18 19.99
N TYR A 208 13.63 0.11 19.67
CA TYR A 208 13.59 -1.08 20.53
C TYR A 208 14.96 -1.78 20.62
N LEU A 209 15.79 -1.68 19.56
CA LEU A 209 17.16 -2.21 19.53
C LEU A 209 18.12 -1.32 20.33
N ALA A 210 17.77 -0.06 20.60
CA ALA A 210 18.59 0.82 21.44
C ALA A 210 18.71 0.25 22.86
N GLN A 211 17.59 -0.19 23.42
CA GLN A 211 17.55 -0.80 24.76
C GLN A 211 18.36 -2.09 24.81
N GLU A 212 18.27 -2.92 23.76
CA GLU A 212 19.04 -4.15 23.65
C GLU A 212 20.55 -3.86 23.54
N PHE A 213 20.93 -2.87 22.73
CA PHE A 213 22.31 -2.45 22.54
C PHE A 213 22.93 -1.88 23.83
N GLU A 214 22.20 -1.00 24.54
CA GLU A 214 22.63 -0.44 25.84
C GLU A 214 22.81 -1.55 26.90
N SER A 215 21.93 -2.55 26.91
CA SER A 215 22.03 -3.67 27.85
C SER A 215 23.27 -4.55 27.61
N THR A 216 23.70 -4.66 26.36
CA THR A 216 24.87 -5.45 25.96
C THR A 216 26.18 -4.64 26.03
N HIS A 217 26.11 -3.31 25.98
CA HIS A 217 27.25 -2.40 26.01
C HIS A 217 27.09 -1.28 27.04
N PRO A 218 27.07 -1.57 28.36
CA PRO A 218 26.78 -0.59 29.41
C PRO A 218 27.83 0.51 29.60
N ASN A 219 28.98 0.42 28.91
CA ASN A 219 30.12 1.34 29.03
C ASN A 219 30.37 2.16 27.76
N VAL A 220 29.45 2.13 26.79
CA VAL A 220 29.51 2.85 25.51
C VAL A 220 28.49 3.98 25.51
#